data_AF-A0A9E2NN18-F1
#
_entry.id   AF-A0A9E2NN18-F1
#
_cell.length_a   1.000
_cell.length_b   1.000
_cell.length_c   1.000
_cell.angle_alpha   90.00
_cell.angle_beta   90.00
_cell.angle_gamma   90.00
#
_symmetry.space_group_name_H-M   'P 1'
#
loop_
_entity.id
_entity.type
_entity.pdbx_description
1 polymer ?
#
loop_
_entity_poly.entity_id
_entity_poly.type
_entity_poly.pdbx_seq_one_letter_code
_entity_poly.pdbx_strand_id
1 'polypeptide(L)'
;MGKIFCLMGKSSSGKDTIFKNLINEEALKPIVSYTTRPMRINEVEGREYHFINKETLDLYEAENKVIEQRVYQTVHGPWHYATIDDGQINLKTTNYIIIVTLEAYNSLVKYFGQEYIIPIYIEVEDSIRLERAISRERKQINPNYEEICRRFLADSVDFSKEALKEAHIQSFYQNINLEDCMKNIKKDIYKLI
;
A
#
# COMPACT_ATOMS: atom_id res chain seq x y z
N MET A 1 2.59 22.25 -6.16
CA MET A 1 1.52 21.51 -5.45
C MET A 1 2.05 20.10 -5.25
N GLY A 2 1.95 19.57 -4.05
CA GLY A 2 2.44 18.24 -3.70
C GLY A 2 1.66 17.10 -4.36
N LYS A 3 2.27 15.92 -4.34
CA LYS A 3 1.76 14.68 -4.93
C LYS A 3 1.65 13.58 -3.87
N ILE A 4 0.80 12.59 -4.10
CA ILE A 4 0.75 11.34 -3.33
C ILE A 4 1.27 10.22 -4.21
N PHE A 5 2.44 9.69 -3.88
CA PHE A 5 3.04 8.53 -4.51
C PHE A 5 2.43 7.25 -3.92
N CYS A 6 1.65 6.54 -4.72
CA CYS A 6 0.98 5.30 -4.32
C CYS A 6 1.85 4.10 -4.70
N LEU A 7 2.57 3.56 -3.72
CA LEU A 7 3.36 2.36 -3.89
C LEU A 7 2.45 1.13 -3.86
N MET A 8 2.33 0.49 -5.02
CA MET A 8 1.47 -0.66 -5.24
C MET A 8 2.31 -1.86 -5.67
N GLY A 9 1.75 -3.04 -5.50
CA GLY A 9 2.39 -4.26 -5.98
C GLY A 9 1.85 -5.46 -5.23
N LYS A 10 1.81 -6.57 -5.95
CA LYS A 10 1.38 -7.86 -5.42
C LYS A 10 2.25 -8.27 -4.20
N SER A 11 1.77 -9.17 -3.35
CA SER A 11 2.50 -9.65 -2.17
C SER A 11 3.90 -10.17 -2.52
N SER A 12 4.87 -9.97 -1.63
CA SER A 12 6.27 -10.37 -1.83
C SER A 12 7.02 -9.67 -2.99
N SER A 13 6.48 -8.56 -3.53
CA SER A 13 7.17 -7.70 -4.51
C SER A 13 8.30 -6.84 -3.93
N GLY A 14 8.38 -6.70 -2.60
CA GLY A 14 9.41 -5.90 -1.90
C GLY A 14 9.01 -4.44 -1.61
N LYS A 15 7.74 -4.08 -1.81
CA LYS A 15 7.19 -2.74 -1.53
C LYS A 15 7.53 -2.18 -0.14
N ASP A 16 7.48 -2.98 0.92
CA ASP A 16 7.77 -2.48 2.28
C ASP A 16 9.24 -2.02 2.43
N THR A 17 10.17 -2.75 1.79
CA THR A 17 11.58 -2.35 1.77
C THR A 17 11.77 -1.09 0.94
N ILE A 18 11.16 -1.01 -0.24
CA ILE A 18 11.24 0.17 -1.11
C ILE A 18 10.68 1.41 -0.40
N PHE A 19 9.50 1.29 0.22
CA PHE A 19 8.86 2.34 1.00
C PHE A 19 9.79 2.87 2.09
N LYS A 20 10.40 1.97 2.89
CA LYS A 20 11.35 2.35 3.94
C LYS A 20 12.57 3.10 3.41
N ASN A 21 13.08 2.74 2.23
CA ASN A 21 14.20 3.46 1.64
C ASN A 21 13.75 4.85 1.13
N LEU A 22 12.59 4.92 0.46
CA LEU A 22 12.06 6.19 -0.07
C LEU A 22 11.75 7.20 1.04
N ILE A 23 11.16 6.80 2.17
CA ILE A 23 10.89 7.74 3.28
C ILE A 23 12.17 8.28 3.94
N ASN A 24 13.29 7.55 3.83
CA ASN A 24 14.56 7.93 4.44
C ASN A 24 15.42 8.80 3.53
N GLU A 25 15.33 8.55 2.21
CA GLU A 25 16.20 9.18 1.22
C GLU A 25 15.51 10.32 0.45
N GLU A 26 14.18 10.33 0.40
CA GLU A 26 13.40 11.34 -0.29
C GLU A 26 12.61 12.21 0.68
N ALA A 27 12.31 13.45 0.29
CA ALA A 27 11.47 14.37 1.06
C ALA A 27 9.97 14.02 0.93
N LEU A 28 9.61 12.77 1.24
CA LEU A 28 8.25 12.23 1.17
C LEU A 28 7.73 11.94 2.58
N LYS A 29 6.54 12.47 2.90
CA LYS A 29 5.88 12.19 4.17
C LYS A 29 5.01 10.92 4.04
N PRO A 30 5.16 9.91 4.91
CA PRO A 30 4.29 8.75 4.88
C PRO A 30 2.86 9.13 5.26
N ILE A 31 1.86 8.59 4.54
CA ILE A 31 0.46 8.58 4.97
C ILE A 31 0.24 7.29 5.75
N VAL A 32 -0.36 7.41 6.94
CA VAL A 32 -0.62 6.27 7.83
C VAL A 32 -2.10 5.94 7.76
N SER A 33 -2.41 4.77 7.22
CA SER A 33 -3.78 4.23 7.16
C SER A 33 -4.27 3.77 8.53
N TYR A 34 -5.56 3.54 8.65
CA TYR A 34 -6.24 3.09 9.86
C TYR A 34 -6.61 1.62 9.76
N THR A 35 -6.69 0.94 10.91
CA THR A 35 -7.26 -0.41 10.97
C THR A 35 -7.97 -0.70 12.28
N THR A 36 -9.00 -1.56 12.23
CA THR A 36 -9.65 -2.12 13.43
C THR A 36 -9.05 -3.43 13.91
N ARG A 37 -8.05 -3.96 13.20
CA ARG A 37 -7.31 -5.14 13.64
C ARG A 37 -6.50 -4.81 14.90
N PRO A 38 -6.39 -5.72 15.88
CA PRO A 38 -5.45 -5.55 16.99
C PRO A 38 -3.99 -5.38 16.52
N MET A 39 -3.27 -4.47 17.16
CA MET A 39 -1.84 -4.24 16.93
C MET A 39 -1.02 -5.51 17.22
N ARG A 40 -0.06 -5.85 16.35
CA ARG A 40 0.89 -6.95 16.58
C ARG A 40 2.06 -6.49 17.44
N ILE A 41 2.74 -7.45 18.05
CA ILE A 41 3.85 -7.22 19.00
C ILE A 41 5.01 -6.35 18.46
N ASN A 42 5.21 -6.30 17.14
CA ASN A 42 6.28 -5.53 16.49
C ASN A 42 5.78 -4.27 15.75
N GLU A 43 4.48 -3.98 15.82
CA GLU A 43 3.86 -2.79 15.23
C GLU A 43 3.85 -1.64 16.24
N VAL A 44 3.84 -0.41 15.75
CA VAL A 44 3.81 0.82 16.55
C VAL A 44 2.67 1.71 16.06
N GLU A 45 1.87 2.22 16.99
CA GLU A 45 0.79 3.18 16.72
C GLU A 45 1.31 4.39 15.93
N GLY A 46 0.62 4.73 14.84
CA GLY A 46 0.99 5.86 13.98
C GLY A 46 2.23 5.63 13.12
N ARG A 47 2.78 4.40 13.06
CA ARG A 47 3.88 4.04 12.14
C ARG A 47 3.40 3.11 11.04
N GLU A 48 2.87 1.94 11.40
CA GLU A 48 2.29 1.02 10.43
C GLU A 48 0.83 1.35 10.12
N TYR A 49 0.04 1.57 11.17
CA TYR A 49 -1.35 1.98 11.10
C TYR A 49 -1.69 2.83 12.33
N HIS A 50 -2.79 3.56 12.22
CA HIS A 50 -3.57 3.99 13.37
C HIS A 50 -4.53 2.87 13.77
N PHE A 51 -4.38 2.34 14.98
CA PHE A 51 -5.15 1.20 15.47
C PHE A 51 -6.37 1.71 16.26
N ILE A 52 -7.55 1.67 15.64
CA ILE A 52 -8.80 2.20 16.18
C ILE A 52 -9.82 1.10 16.43
N ASN A 53 -10.89 1.38 17.18
CA ASN A 53 -12.04 0.47 17.28
C ASN A 53 -13.09 0.77 16.20
N LYS A 54 -14.12 -0.09 16.09
CA LYS A 54 -15.18 0.09 15.09
C LYS A 54 -16.00 1.35 15.38
N GLU A 55 -16.23 1.68 16.64
CA GLU A 55 -16.98 2.89 17.02
C GLU A 55 -16.29 4.17 16.51
N THR A 56 -14.96 4.23 16.58
CA THR A 56 -14.20 5.37 16.05
C THR A 56 -14.26 5.43 14.52
N LEU A 57 -14.20 4.27 13.86
CA LEU A 57 -14.34 4.19 12.41
C LEU A 57 -15.75 4.64 11.96
N ASP A 58 -16.80 4.23 12.67
CA ASP A 58 -18.18 4.64 12.41
C ASP A 58 -18.36 6.16 12.50
N LEU A 59 -17.66 6.82 13.43
CA LEU A 59 -17.66 8.28 13.53
C LEU A 59 -17.04 8.93 12.29
N TYR A 60 -15.90 8.43 11.81
CA TYR A 60 -15.29 8.92 10.57
C TYR A 60 -16.15 8.67 9.34
N GLU A 61 -16.85 7.53 9.28
CA GLU A 61 -17.83 7.24 8.23
C GLU A 61 -18.99 8.25 8.27
N ALA A 62 -19.56 8.51 9.46
CA ALA A 62 -20.65 9.48 9.65
C ALA A 62 -20.24 10.92 9.29
N GLU A 63 -18.96 11.26 9.48
CA GLU A 63 -18.39 12.55 9.10
C GLU A 63 -17.96 12.64 7.63
N ASN A 64 -18.17 11.58 6.82
CA ASN A 64 -17.71 11.46 5.43
C ASN A 64 -16.19 11.66 5.26
N LYS A 65 -15.39 11.25 6.25
CA LYS A 65 -13.93 11.36 6.23
C LYS A 65 -13.23 10.12 5.68
N VAL A 66 -13.93 9.01 5.54
CA VAL A 66 -13.34 7.77 4.99
C VAL A 66 -13.19 7.90 3.48
N ILE A 67 -11.96 7.94 2.99
CA ILE A 67 -11.63 8.05 1.56
C ILE A 67 -11.81 6.69 0.87
N GLU A 68 -11.33 5.64 1.52
CA GLU A 68 -11.51 4.26 1.10
C GLU A 68 -11.51 3.35 2.32
N GLN A 69 -12.20 2.21 2.19
CA GLN A 69 -12.23 1.19 3.21
C GLN A 69 -12.31 -0.20 2.58
N ARG A 70 -11.56 -1.13 3.16
CA ARG A 70 -11.65 -2.56 2.89
C ARG A 70 -11.93 -3.35 4.16
N VAL A 71 -12.70 -4.43 4.00
CA VAL A 71 -13.06 -5.32 5.11
C VAL A 71 -12.60 -6.74 4.81
N TYR A 72 -11.86 -7.33 5.75
CA TYR A 72 -11.45 -8.73 5.70
C TYR A 72 -12.21 -9.52 6.77
N GLN A 73 -12.92 -10.57 6.35
CA GLN A 73 -13.55 -11.51 7.27
C GLN A 73 -12.50 -12.43 7.88
N THR A 74 -12.41 -12.45 9.21
CA THR A 74 -11.47 -13.30 9.93
C THR A 74 -12.19 -14.16 10.96
N VAL A 75 -11.48 -15.14 11.54
CA VAL A 75 -12.00 -15.94 12.66
C VAL A 75 -12.31 -15.10 13.92
N HIS A 76 -11.79 -13.87 13.99
CA HIS A 76 -12.03 -12.92 15.07
C HIS A 76 -13.05 -11.83 14.69
N GLY A 77 -13.79 -12.02 13.60
CA GLY A 77 -14.72 -11.03 13.05
C GLY A 77 -14.09 -10.15 11.95
N PRO A 78 -14.82 -9.13 11.48
CA PRO A 78 -14.38 -8.29 10.37
C PRO A 78 -13.30 -7.29 10.80
N TRP A 79 -12.15 -7.33 10.12
CA TRP A 79 -11.11 -6.31 10.25
C TRP A 79 -11.21 -5.30 9.13
N HIS A 80 -11.30 -4.02 9.50
CA HIS A 80 -11.41 -2.92 8.57
C HIS A 80 -10.04 -2.28 8.40
N TYR A 81 -9.75 -1.83 7.19
CA TYR A 81 -8.59 -1.05 6.83
C TYR A 81 -9.09 0.15 6.03
N ALA A 82 -8.66 1.35 6.38
CA ALA A 82 -9.19 2.55 5.76
C ALA A 82 -8.13 3.63 5.61
N THR A 83 -8.30 4.48 4.62
CA THR A 83 -7.58 5.74 4.53
C THR A 83 -8.56 6.86 4.88
N ILE A 84 -8.21 7.69 5.86
CA ILE A 84 -9.10 8.69 6.45
C ILE A 84 -8.54 10.09 6.21
N ASP A 85 -9.41 11.02 5.81
CA ASP A 85 -9.12 12.45 5.76
C ASP A 85 -9.26 13.06 7.16
N ASP A 86 -8.20 12.88 7.95
CA ASP A 86 -8.03 13.43 9.30
C ASP A 86 -7.24 14.75 9.30
N GLY A 87 -6.93 15.30 8.12
CA GLY A 87 -6.07 16.47 7.95
C GLY A 87 -4.56 16.19 7.91
N GLN A 88 -4.11 14.92 7.93
CA GLN A 88 -2.68 14.59 7.81
C GLN A 88 -2.10 14.95 6.43
N ILE A 89 -2.96 15.01 5.40
CA ILE A 89 -2.61 15.26 3.99
C ILE A 89 -2.85 16.73 3.64
N ASN A 90 -1.76 17.44 3.33
CA ASN A 90 -1.80 18.81 2.83
C ASN A 90 -0.97 18.93 1.54
N LEU A 91 -1.65 18.77 0.41
CA LEU A 91 -1.03 18.84 -0.91
C LEU A 91 -0.59 20.25 -1.31
N LYS A 92 -0.83 21.30 -0.51
CA LYS A 92 -0.29 22.63 -0.84
C LYS A 92 1.23 22.70 -0.67
N THR A 93 1.77 21.97 0.30
CA THR A 93 3.16 22.13 0.76
C THR A 93 3.98 20.86 0.74
N THR A 94 3.35 19.69 0.62
CA THR A 94 4.03 18.43 0.99
C THR A 94 3.73 17.33 -0.02
N ASN A 95 4.79 16.58 -0.37
CA ASN A 95 4.69 15.33 -1.12
C ASN A 95 4.57 14.16 -0.15
N TYR A 96 3.77 13.18 -0.51
CA TYR A 96 3.39 12.06 0.34
C TYR A 96 3.66 10.72 -0.33
N ILE A 97 3.81 9.67 0.47
CA ILE A 97 3.90 8.29 -0.02
C ILE A 97 3.01 7.38 0.81
N ILE A 98 2.34 6.42 0.16
CA ILE A 98 1.45 5.46 0.81
C ILE A 98 1.56 4.10 0.13
N ILE A 99 1.48 3.01 0.91
CA ILE A 99 1.32 1.66 0.37
C ILE A 99 -0.17 1.36 0.28
N VAL A 100 -0.67 1.07 -0.93
CA VAL A 100 -2.09 0.81 -1.16
C VAL A 100 -2.32 -0.33 -2.15
N THR A 101 -3.56 -0.80 -2.21
CA THR A 101 -4.05 -1.69 -3.27
C THR A 101 -4.47 -0.89 -4.49
N LEU A 102 -4.72 -1.56 -5.62
CA LEU A 102 -5.18 -0.89 -6.83
C LEU A 102 -6.55 -0.19 -6.65
N GLU A 103 -7.46 -0.82 -5.91
CA GLU A 103 -8.77 -0.23 -5.60
C GLU A 103 -8.66 1.01 -4.71
N ALA A 104 -7.78 0.97 -3.70
CA ALA A 104 -7.52 2.11 -2.84
C ALA A 104 -6.85 3.25 -3.62
N TYR A 105 -5.92 2.93 -4.53
CA TYR A 105 -5.40 3.90 -5.50
C TYR A 105 -6.52 4.56 -6.33
N ASN A 106 -7.43 3.77 -6.91
CA ASN A 106 -8.55 4.31 -7.67
C ASN A 106 -9.46 5.22 -6.83
N SER A 107 -9.64 4.89 -5.55
CA SER A 107 -10.42 5.70 -4.61
C SER A 107 -9.71 7.01 -4.26
N LEU A 108 -8.38 6.98 -4.06
CA LEU A 108 -7.56 8.18 -3.88
C LEU A 108 -7.57 9.07 -5.13
N VAL A 109 -7.53 8.49 -6.33
CA VAL A 109 -7.66 9.23 -7.59
C VAL A 109 -9.01 9.95 -7.66
N LYS A 110 -10.11 9.27 -7.31
CA LYS A 110 -11.45 9.88 -7.28
C LYS A 110 -11.56 11.00 -6.25
N TYR A 111 -10.90 10.86 -5.10
CA TYR A 111 -10.98 11.81 -4.00
C TYR A 111 -10.12 13.06 -4.22
N PHE A 112 -8.85 12.88 -4.55
CA PHE A 112 -7.89 13.99 -4.66
C PHE A 112 -7.77 14.55 -6.08
N GLY A 113 -8.04 13.76 -7.12
CA GLY A 113 -7.79 14.11 -8.51
C GLY A 113 -6.57 13.40 -9.10
N GLN A 114 -6.68 12.95 -10.34
CA GLN A 114 -5.66 12.14 -11.02
C GLN A 114 -4.30 12.83 -11.11
N GLU A 115 -4.29 14.16 -11.23
CA GLU A 115 -3.07 14.95 -11.31
C GLU A 115 -2.24 14.91 -10.02
N TYR A 116 -2.84 14.60 -8.87
CA TYR A 116 -2.16 14.56 -7.57
C TYR A 116 -1.69 13.17 -7.17
N ILE A 117 -2.23 12.11 -7.78
CA ILE A 117 -1.98 10.73 -7.38
C ILE A 117 -1.07 10.05 -8.40
N ILE A 118 0.14 9.70 -7.98
CA ILE A 118 1.18 9.12 -8.83
C ILE A 118 1.30 7.63 -8.54
N PRO A 119 0.98 6.72 -9.48
CA PRO A 119 1.13 5.29 -9.27
C PRO A 119 2.61 4.87 -9.37
N ILE A 120 3.08 4.07 -8.41
CA ILE A 120 4.36 3.37 -8.48
C ILE A 120 4.07 1.87 -8.31
N TYR A 121 3.91 1.16 -9.42
CA TYR A 121 3.64 -0.28 -9.39
C TYR A 121 4.94 -1.09 -9.44
N ILE A 122 5.18 -1.87 -8.38
CA ILE A 122 6.34 -2.76 -8.28
C ILE A 122 6.00 -4.12 -8.87
N GLU A 123 6.70 -4.45 -9.95
CA GLU A 123 6.53 -5.69 -10.69
C GLU A 123 7.64 -6.68 -10.34
N VAL A 124 7.26 -7.93 -10.07
CA VAL A 124 8.18 -9.05 -9.85
C VAL A 124 7.50 -10.29 -10.41
N GLU A 125 8.26 -11.10 -11.13
CA GLU A 125 7.81 -12.40 -11.66
C GLU A 125 7.24 -13.30 -10.57
N ASP A 126 6.21 -14.07 -10.92
CA ASP A 126 5.42 -14.82 -9.95
C ASP A 126 6.24 -15.93 -9.28
N SER A 127 7.14 -16.58 -10.01
CA SER A 127 8.08 -17.57 -9.46
C SER A 127 8.95 -16.97 -8.35
N ILE A 128 9.56 -15.82 -8.61
CA ILE A 128 10.41 -15.10 -7.64
C ILE A 128 9.59 -14.68 -6.42
N ARG A 129 8.35 -14.19 -6.63
CA ARG A 129 7.46 -13.81 -5.54
C ARG A 129 7.11 -14.98 -4.64
N LEU A 130 6.80 -16.14 -5.23
CA LEU A 130 6.50 -17.38 -4.50
C LEU A 130 7.73 -17.87 -3.73
N GLU A 131 8.91 -17.89 -4.34
CA GLU A 131 10.17 -18.25 -3.68
C GLU A 131 10.44 -17.36 -2.47
N ARG A 132 10.31 -16.03 -2.62
CA ARG A 132 10.45 -15.05 -1.53
C ARG A 132 9.42 -15.29 -0.41
N ALA A 133 8.16 -15.55 -0.78
CA ALA A 133 7.08 -15.80 0.18
C ALA A 133 7.37 -17.06 1.02
N ILE A 134 7.69 -18.17 0.35
CA ILE A 134 7.99 -19.46 0.99
C ILE A 134 9.23 -19.36 1.87
N SER A 135 10.29 -18.70 1.39
CA SER A 135 11.53 -18.49 2.16
C SER A 135 11.29 -17.73 3.46
N ARG A 136 10.39 -16.74 3.45
CA ARG A 136 9.97 -16.00 4.66
C ARG A 136 9.11 -16.87 5.58
N GLU A 137 8.18 -17.64 5.03
CA GLU A 137 7.23 -18.45 5.80
C GLU A 137 7.90 -19.58 6.56
N ARG A 138 8.90 -20.21 5.94
CA ARG A 138 9.73 -21.26 6.57
C ARG A 138 10.43 -20.80 7.85
N LYS A 139 10.60 -19.49 8.04
CA LYS A 139 11.23 -18.90 9.24
C LYS A 139 10.22 -18.62 10.37
N GLN A 140 8.92 -18.76 10.13
CA GLN A 140 7.89 -18.56 11.14
C GLN A 140 7.83 -19.76 12.09
N ILE A 141 7.46 -19.53 13.35
CA ILE A 141 7.25 -20.59 14.34
C ILE A 141 6.09 -21.51 13.91
N ASN A 142 5.05 -20.94 13.31
CA ASN A 142 3.91 -21.67 12.75
C ASN A 142 3.65 -21.22 11.30
N PRO A 143 4.32 -21.84 10.31
CA PRO A 143 4.16 -21.50 8.89
C PRO A 143 2.71 -21.66 8.41
N ASN A 144 2.18 -20.66 7.73
CA ASN A 144 0.85 -20.67 7.11
C ASN A 144 0.95 -20.53 5.58
N TYR A 145 1.21 -21.66 4.92
CA TYR A 145 1.29 -21.70 3.46
C TYR A 145 -0.05 -21.49 2.76
N GLU A 146 -1.17 -21.81 3.42
CA GLU A 146 -2.52 -21.55 2.89
C GLU A 146 -2.76 -20.05 2.68
N GLU A 147 -2.34 -19.22 3.63
CA GLU A 147 -2.42 -17.76 3.51
C GLU A 147 -1.53 -17.21 2.38
N ILE A 148 -0.39 -17.86 2.10
CA ILE A 148 0.44 -17.50 0.94
C ILE A 148 -0.31 -17.77 -0.36
N CYS A 149 -0.88 -18.97 -0.51
CA CYS A 149 -1.67 -19.33 -1.69
C CYS A 149 -2.86 -18.39 -1.87
N ARG A 150 -3.61 -18.12 -0.79
CA ARG A 150 -4.76 -17.22 -0.81
C ARG A 150 -4.38 -15.82 -1.27
N ARG A 151 -3.31 -15.23 -0.73
CA ARG A 151 -2.81 -13.91 -1.14
C ARG A 151 -2.34 -13.91 -2.59
N PHE A 152 -1.60 -14.94 -3.00
CA PHE A 152 -1.10 -15.03 -4.37
C PHE A 152 -2.25 -15.04 -5.39
N LEU A 153 -3.29 -15.83 -5.13
CA LEU A 153 -4.48 -15.89 -5.98
C LEU A 153 -5.27 -14.57 -5.97
N ALA A 154 -5.48 -13.98 -4.79
CA ALA A 154 -6.16 -12.69 -4.68
C ALA A 154 -5.40 -11.57 -5.42
N ASP A 155 -4.08 -11.50 -5.26
CA ASP A 155 -3.24 -10.53 -5.96
C ASP A 155 -3.29 -10.68 -7.49
N SER A 156 -3.44 -11.90 -8.00
CA SER A 156 -3.54 -12.15 -9.44
C SER A 156 -4.84 -11.63 -10.04
N VAL A 157 -5.90 -11.52 -9.23
CA VAL A 157 -7.16 -10.88 -9.62
C VAL A 157 -7.06 -9.36 -9.45
N ASP A 158 -6.69 -8.90 -8.25
CA ASP A 158 -6.60 -7.48 -7.87
C ASP A 158 -5.64 -6.68 -8.75
N PHE A 159 -4.57 -7.31 -9.22
CA PHE A 159 -3.55 -6.72 -10.10
C PHE A 159 -3.43 -7.49 -11.42
N SER A 160 -4.56 -7.93 -11.97
CA SER A 160 -4.65 -8.46 -13.33
C SER A 160 -4.20 -7.39 -14.35
N LYS A 161 -3.78 -7.83 -15.55
CA LYS A 161 -3.35 -6.91 -16.61
C LYS A 161 -4.48 -5.99 -17.03
N GLU A 162 -5.70 -6.52 -17.05
CA GLU A 162 -6.94 -5.81 -17.34
C GLU A 162 -7.19 -4.73 -16.29
N ALA A 163 -7.15 -5.08 -15.00
CA ALA A 163 -7.36 -4.13 -13.91
C ALA A 163 -6.31 -3.00 -13.91
N LEU A 164 -5.02 -3.34 -14.11
CA LEU A 164 -3.95 -2.34 -14.21
C LEU A 164 -4.13 -1.41 -15.41
N LYS A 165 -4.60 -1.94 -16.54
CA LYS A 165 -4.90 -1.16 -17.74
C LYS A 165 -6.10 -0.23 -17.53
N GLU A 166 -7.17 -0.71 -16.90
CA GLU A 166 -8.36 0.07 -16.55
C GLU A 166 -8.04 1.21 -15.57
N ALA A 167 -7.12 0.97 -14.63
CA ALA A 167 -6.60 1.98 -13.72
C ALA A 167 -5.54 2.91 -14.36
N HIS A 168 -5.28 2.78 -15.67
CA HIS A 168 -4.29 3.55 -16.41
C HIS A 168 -2.87 3.50 -15.84
N ILE A 169 -2.47 2.36 -15.28
CA ILE A 169 -1.10 2.14 -14.78
C ILE A 169 -0.17 1.93 -15.98
N GLN A 170 0.74 2.89 -16.20
CA GLN A 170 1.65 2.89 -17.34
C GLN A 170 3.12 2.62 -16.95
N SER A 171 3.48 2.87 -15.70
CA SER A 171 4.85 2.72 -15.21
C SER A 171 4.97 1.49 -14.30
N PHE A 172 5.86 0.58 -14.69
CA PHE A 172 6.13 -0.67 -13.99
C PHE A 172 7.60 -0.69 -13.57
N TYR A 173 7.86 -0.90 -12.29
CA TYR A 173 9.22 -0.92 -11.73
C TYR A 173 9.59 -2.36 -11.34
N GLN A 174 10.51 -2.95 -12.09
CA GLN A 174 10.94 -4.33 -11.84
C GLN A 174 11.85 -4.39 -10.62
N ASN A 175 11.48 -5.20 -9.61
CA ASN A 175 12.29 -5.40 -8.40
C ASN A 175 13.03 -6.75 -8.40
N ILE A 176 13.90 -6.91 -9.40
CA ILE A 176 14.86 -8.01 -9.50
C ILE A 176 16.14 -7.66 -8.73
N ASN A 177 16.70 -6.48 -9.01
CA ASN A 177 17.76 -5.83 -8.24
C ASN A 177 17.19 -4.59 -7.54
N LEU A 178 17.36 -4.51 -6.22
CA LEU A 178 16.78 -3.42 -5.41
C LEU A 178 17.38 -2.06 -5.76
N GLU A 179 18.69 -1.97 -5.98
CA GLU A 179 19.38 -0.72 -6.27
C GLU A 179 18.90 -0.11 -7.60
N ASP A 180 18.82 -0.94 -8.65
CA ASP A 180 18.32 -0.51 -9.95
C ASP A 180 16.85 -0.08 -9.89
N CYS A 181 16.02 -0.86 -9.17
CA CYS A 181 14.62 -0.54 -8.95
C CYS A 181 14.47 0.81 -8.24
N MET A 182 15.20 1.02 -7.14
CA MET A 182 15.20 2.27 -6.38
C MET A 182 15.68 3.44 -7.22
N LYS A 183 16.77 3.28 -7.99
CA LYS A 183 17.29 4.33 -8.87
C LYS A 183 16.25 4.78 -9.90
N ASN A 184 15.52 3.85 -10.49
CA ASN A 184 14.48 4.15 -11.47
C ASN A 184 13.29 4.87 -10.84
N ILE A 185 12.83 4.41 -9.67
CA ILE A 185 11.74 5.07 -8.93
C ILE A 185 12.13 6.50 -8.56
N LYS A 186 13.30 6.70 -7.95
CA LYS A 186 13.78 8.03 -7.53
C LYS A 186 13.92 8.98 -8.72
N LYS A 187 14.47 8.49 -9.83
CA LYS A 187 14.58 9.28 -11.08
C LYS A 187 13.23 9.83 -11.53
N ASP A 188 12.16 9.07 -11.41
CA ASP A 188 10.83 9.52 -11.82
C ASP A 188 10.16 10.40 -10.77
N ILE A 189 10.37 10.13 -9.47
CA ILE A 189 9.92 11.02 -8.38
C ILE A 189 10.54 12.41 -8.57
N TYR A 190 11.85 12.51 -8.83
CA TYR A 190 12.55 13.80 -9.03
C TYR A 190 12.05 14.60 -10.24
N LYS A 191 11.44 13.96 -11.24
CA LYS A 191 10.85 14.68 -12.38
C LYS A 191 9.47 15.27 -12.07
N LEU A 192 8.83 14.79 -11.00
CA LEU A 192 7.43 15.07 -10.66
C LEU A 192 7.27 16.00 -9.45
N ILE A 193 8.36 16.23 -8.70
CA ILE A 193 8.43 17.16 -7.56
C ILE A 193 9.13 18.46 -7.96
#